data_AF-A0A9P0PS97-F1
#
_entry.id   AF-A0A9P0PS97-F1
#
_cell.length_a   1.000
_cell.length_b   1.000
_cell.length_c   1.000
_cell.angle_alpha   90.00
_cell.angle_beta   90.00
_cell.angle_gamma   90.00
#
_symmetry.space_group_name_H-M   'P 1'
#
loop_
_entity.id
_entity.type
_entity.pdbx_description
1 polymer ?
#
loop_
_entity_poly.entity_id
_entity_poly.type
_entity_poly.pdbx_seq_one_letter_code
_entity_poly.pdbx_strand_id
1 'polypeptide(L)'
;MSRLLPEAPEYVSAESRGTRGQSMNVVKETRNQCKQRFRNEIKHKWIKNPLHGQYMREAHREQMHQSLTWNRLKIGGIKGKTEALITTRQDQALATKYYKSKILGISNDPKYRLCKKYNETLQHIVSGCPILAAKEYLDRHNSVASHLHWKICRHFNIPTHDKWYLHQPKPVVDTPEVTIIMNHRIITSLRKKPKR
;
A
#
# COMPACT_ATOMS: atom_id res chain seq x y z
N MET A 1 -23.21 23.00 -17.08
CA MET A 1 -21.79 23.04 -16.69
C MET A 1 -20.97 22.35 -17.78
N SER A 2 -20.42 23.17 -18.67
CA SER A 2 -19.65 22.80 -19.85
C SER A 2 -18.42 21.98 -19.47
N ARG A 3 -18.32 20.76 -20.01
CA ARG A 3 -17.10 19.97 -19.96
C ARG A 3 -16.13 20.57 -20.96
N LEU A 4 -15.18 21.36 -20.48
CA LEU A 4 -14.01 21.75 -21.26
C LEU A 4 -13.25 20.47 -21.60
N LEU A 5 -13.32 20.07 -22.87
CA LEU A 5 -12.35 19.16 -23.46
C LEU A 5 -10.97 19.81 -23.28
N PRO A 6 -9.92 19.04 -22.93
CA PRO A 6 -8.57 19.59 -22.95
C PRO A 6 -8.28 20.09 -24.37
N GLU A 7 -7.88 21.35 -24.50
CA GLU A 7 -7.56 21.97 -25.78
C GLU A 7 -6.52 21.10 -26.51
N ALA A 8 -6.78 20.85 -27.79
CA ALA A 8 -5.88 20.09 -28.64
C ALA A 8 -4.53 20.83 -28.69
N PRO A 9 -3.39 20.11 -28.61
CA PRO A 9 -2.09 20.76 -28.74
C PRO A 9 -2.02 21.47 -30.09
N GLU A 10 -1.62 22.75 -30.09
CA GLU A 10 -1.42 23.54 -31.29
C GLU A 10 -0.57 22.76 -32.29
N TYR A 11 -1.13 22.56 -33.49
CA TYR A 11 -0.44 21.91 -34.59
C TYR A 11 0.62 22.89 -35.12
N VAL A 12 1.86 22.70 -34.69
CA VAL A 12 3.01 23.38 -35.29
C VAL A 12 3.21 22.80 -36.69
N SER A 13 2.85 23.57 -37.73
CA SER A 13 3.08 23.17 -39.11
C SER A 13 4.57 23.19 -39.40
N ALA A 14 5.20 22.01 -39.44
CA ALA A 14 6.59 21.86 -39.83
C ALA A 14 6.73 21.98 -41.35
N GLU A 15 6.98 23.20 -41.84
CA GLU A 15 7.60 23.41 -43.14
C GLU A 15 9.08 23.00 -43.05
N SER A 16 9.37 21.71 -43.22
CA SER A 16 10.71 21.28 -43.62
C SER A 16 10.62 19.99 -44.42
N ARG A 17 11.27 19.99 -45.59
CA ARG A 17 11.44 18.83 -46.47
C ARG A 17 12.39 17.82 -45.83
N GLY A 18 11.95 17.20 -44.73
CA GLY A 18 12.62 16.08 -44.08
C GLY A 18 12.21 14.77 -44.73
N THR A 19 13.17 13.84 -44.87
CA THR A 19 12.91 12.50 -45.40
C THR A 19 11.75 11.82 -44.64
N ARG A 20 10.90 11.07 -45.34
CA ARG A 20 9.68 10.43 -44.81
C ARG A 20 9.92 9.64 -43.51
N GLY A 21 11.15 9.14 -43.30
CA GLY A 21 11.58 8.47 -42.06
C GLY A 21 11.80 9.39 -40.85
N GLN A 22 12.32 10.61 -41.03
CA GLN A 22 12.50 11.60 -39.95
C GLN A 22 11.16 12.17 -39.47
N SER A 23 10.25 12.51 -40.40
CA SER A 23 8.90 12.99 -40.07
C SER A 23 8.10 11.96 -39.26
N MET A 24 8.20 10.67 -39.62
CA MET A 24 7.52 9.59 -38.88
C MET A 24 8.06 9.36 -37.47
N ASN A 25 9.35 9.61 -37.22
CA ASN A 25 9.94 9.48 -35.89
C ASN A 25 9.50 10.63 -34.97
N VAL A 26 9.44 11.86 -35.48
CA VAL A 26 8.92 13.03 -34.74
C VAL A 26 7.46 12.81 -34.35
N VAL A 27 6.61 12.34 -35.27
CA VAL A 27 5.20 12.03 -34.97
C VAL A 27 5.06 10.94 -33.91
N LYS A 28 5.90 9.88 -33.96
CA LYS A 28 5.91 8.81 -32.94
C LYS A 28 6.34 9.35 -31.58
N GLU A 29 7.35 10.20 -31.54
CA GLU A 29 7.86 10.79 -30.31
C GLU A 29 6.83 11.72 -29.66
N THR A 30 6.23 12.63 -30.43
CA THR A 30 5.14 13.50 -29.97
C THR A 30 3.95 12.69 -29.44
N ARG A 31 3.58 11.61 -30.13
CA ARG A 31 2.52 10.69 -29.67
C ARG A 31 2.87 10.04 -28.33
N ASN A 32 4.11 9.60 -28.15
CA ASN A 32 4.57 8.99 -26.90
C ASN A 32 4.59 10.00 -25.75
N GLN A 33 5.06 11.22 -26.00
CA GLN A 33 5.03 12.31 -25.02
C GLN A 33 3.59 12.65 -24.61
N CYS A 34 2.66 12.76 -25.57
CA CYS A 34 1.26 13.02 -25.30
C CYS A 34 0.61 11.90 -24.44
N LYS A 35 0.89 10.62 -24.78
CA LYS A 35 0.47 9.48 -23.96
C LYS A 35 1.02 9.53 -22.54
N GLN A 36 2.28 9.93 -22.37
CA GLN A 36 2.91 10.01 -21.06
C GLN A 36 2.31 11.13 -20.22
N ARG A 37 2.08 12.32 -20.82
CA ARG A 37 1.39 13.43 -20.16
C ARG A 37 0.01 13.01 -19.66
N PHE A 38 -0.79 12.41 -20.53
CA PHE A 38 -2.13 11.92 -20.17
C PHE A 38 -2.11 10.87 -19.05
N ARG A 39 -1.16 9.93 -19.08
CA ARG A 39 -0.97 8.94 -17.99
C ARG A 39 -0.63 9.61 -16.67
N ASN A 40 0.25 10.62 -16.69
CA ASN A 40 0.64 11.36 -15.50
C ASN A 40 -0.54 12.15 -14.93
N GLU A 41 -1.35 12.79 -15.77
CA GLU A 41 -2.56 13.51 -15.36
C GLU A 41 -3.58 12.58 -14.69
N ILE A 42 -3.87 11.42 -15.31
CA ILE A 42 -4.75 10.41 -14.73
C ILE A 42 -4.19 9.94 -13.38
N LYS A 43 -2.89 9.63 -13.31
CA LYS A 43 -2.24 9.18 -12.08
C LYS A 43 -2.37 10.22 -10.98
N HIS A 44 -2.11 11.49 -11.27
CA HIS A 44 -2.25 12.57 -10.30
C HIS A 44 -3.70 12.74 -9.83
N LYS A 45 -4.67 12.69 -10.74
CA LYS A 45 -6.09 12.76 -10.40
C LYS A 45 -6.52 11.60 -9.51
N TRP A 46 -6.07 10.38 -9.83
CA TRP A 46 -6.36 9.20 -9.04
C TRP A 46 -5.75 9.26 -7.63
N ILE A 47 -4.47 9.63 -7.50
CA ILE A 47 -3.79 9.76 -6.20
C ILE A 47 -4.46 10.82 -5.32
N LYS A 48 -5.01 11.88 -5.90
CA LYS A 48 -5.74 12.93 -5.17
C LYS A 48 -7.09 12.46 -4.62
N ASN A 49 -7.67 11.37 -5.13
CA ASN A 49 -8.95 10.89 -4.61
C ASN A 49 -8.83 10.46 -3.13
N PRO A 50 -9.72 10.94 -2.23
CA PRO A 50 -9.62 10.66 -0.80
C PRO A 50 -9.55 9.17 -0.47
N LEU A 51 -10.44 8.36 -1.07
CA LEU A 51 -10.56 6.91 -0.81
C LEU A 51 -9.60 6.08 -1.67
N HIS A 52 -9.76 6.16 -3.00
CA HIS A 52 -9.01 5.32 -3.95
C HIS A 52 -7.52 5.64 -4.03
N GLY A 53 -7.13 6.90 -3.81
CA GLY A 53 -5.73 7.30 -3.80
C GLY A 53 -5.02 7.07 -2.46
N GLN A 54 -5.75 6.63 -1.43
CA GLN A 54 -5.22 6.55 -0.06
C GLN A 54 -3.99 5.64 0.03
N TYR A 55 -4.08 4.43 -0.52
CA TYR A 55 -2.98 3.47 -0.45
C TYR A 55 -1.73 4.01 -1.14
N MET A 56 -1.86 4.67 -2.30
CA MET A 56 -0.71 5.27 -2.98
C MET A 56 -0.03 6.35 -2.15
N ARG A 57 -0.82 7.20 -1.47
CA ARG A 57 -0.26 8.23 -0.58
C ARG A 57 0.46 7.61 0.62
N GLU A 58 -0.05 6.50 1.15
CA GLU A 58 0.60 5.76 2.24
C GLU A 58 1.86 5.03 1.76
N ALA A 59 1.82 4.41 0.59
CA ALA A 59 2.94 3.68 -0.02
C ALA A 59 4.13 4.59 -0.36
N HIS A 60 3.89 5.87 -0.64
CA HIS A 60 4.93 6.86 -0.94
C HIS A 60 5.43 7.65 0.28
N ARG A 61 5.06 7.26 1.51
CA ARG A 61 5.66 7.85 2.72
C ARG A 61 7.15 7.50 2.80
N GLU A 62 7.94 8.41 3.38
CA GLU A 62 9.40 8.27 3.53
C GLU A 62 9.82 6.98 4.24
N GLN A 63 8.99 6.50 5.17
CA GLN A 63 9.23 5.29 5.96
C GLN A 63 9.03 3.99 5.17
N MET A 64 8.49 4.06 3.94
CA MET A 64 8.15 2.89 3.13
C MET A 64 9.20 2.62 2.06
N HIS A 65 9.71 1.39 2.03
CA HIS A 65 10.69 0.97 1.02
C HIS A 65 10.03 0.76 -0.34
N GLN A 66 10.17 1.74 -1.23
CA GLN A 66 9.42 1.82 -2.48
C GLN A 66 9.53 0.57 -3.36
N SER A 67 10.72 -0.03 -3.47
CA SER A 67 10.88 -1.21 -4.33
C SER A 67 10.22 -2.46 -3.73
N LEU A 68 10.27 -2.64 -2.41
CA LEU A 68 9.76 -3.84 -1.73
C LEU A 68 8.23 -3.83 -1.65
N THR A 69 7.62 -2.66 -1.51
CA THR A 69 6.15 -2.48 -1.51
C THR A 69 5.48 -3.15 -2.72
N TRP A 70 6.15 -3.11 -3.88
CA TRP A 70 5.61 -3.62 -5.15
C TRP A 70 6.12 -5.01 -5.53
N ASN A 71 6.95 -5.66 -4.71
CA ASN A 71 7.51 -6.98 -5.03
C ASN A 71 6.43 -8.03 -5.26
N ARG A 72 5.29 -7.93 -4.57
CA ARG A 72 4.15 -8.84 -4.75
C ARG A 72 3.60 -8.86 -6.18
N LEU A 73 3.76 -7.76 -6.93
CA LEU A 73 3.34 -7.64 -8.35
C LEU A 73 4.44 -8.09 -9.33
N LYS A 74 5.68 -8.28 -8.86
CA LYS A 74 6.85 -8.57 -9.71
C LYS A 74 7.31 -10.02 -9.63
N ILE A 75 7.26 -10.62 -8.45
CA ILE A 75 7.90 -11.92 -8.15
C ILE A 75 6.99 -13.11 -8.55
N GLY A 76 5.69 -12.88 -8.81
CA GLY A 76 4.77 -13.92 -9.29
C GLY A 76 4.47 -15.02 -8.26
N GLY A 77 4.84 -14.85 -6.99
CA GLY A 77 4.64 -15.85 -5.94
C GLY A 77 3.21 -15.96 -5.39
N ILE A 78 2.26 -15.21 -5.96
CA ILE A 78 0.87 -15.14 -5.51
C ILE A 78 -0.03 -15.52 -6.68
N LYS A 79 -1.06 -16.33 -6.43
CA LYS A 79 -2.09 -16.65 -7.45
C LYS A 79 -2.77 -15.36 -7.92
N GLY A 80 -2.99 -15.21 -9.23
CA GLY A 80 -3.59 -13.99 -9.80
C GLY A 80 -4.92 -13.56 -9.15
N LYS A 81 -5.78 -14.53 -8.76
CA LYS A 81 -7.02 -14.22 -8.00
C LYS A 81 -6.75 -13.53 -6.65
N THR A 82 -5.73 -14.01 -5.93
CA THR A 82 -5.33 -13.44 -4.63
C THR A 82 -4.69 -12.08 -4.81
N GLU A 83 -3.84 -11.93 -5.83
CA GLU A 83 -3.22 -10.65 -6.17
C GLU A 83 -4.28 -9.58 -6.51
N ALA A 84 -5.25 -9.94 -7.35
CA ALA A 84 -6.37 -9.08 -7.71
C ALA A 84 -7.15 -8.65 -6.47
N LEU A 85 -7.47 -9.59 -5.57
CA LEU A 85 -8.17 -9.28 -4.33
C LEU A 85 -7.40 -8.30 -3.44
N ILE A 86 -6.08 -8.48 -3.29
CA ILE A 86 -5.25 -7.55 -2.50
C ILE A 86 -5.26 -6.17 -3.16
N THR A 87 -5.13 -6.09 -4.49
CA THR A 87 -5.16 -4.82 -5.23
C THR A 87 -6.51 -4.12 -5.09
N THR A 88 -7.63 -4.82 -5.28
CA THR A 88 -8.99 -4.27 -5.05
C THR A 88 -9.15 -3.75 -3.63
N ARG A 89 -8.56 -4.43 -2.64
CA ARG A 89 -8.60 -3.99 -1.24
C ARG A 89 -7.74 -2.74 -1.00
N GLN A 90 -6.55 -2.67 -1.58
CA GLN A 90 -5.68 -1.49 -1.50
C GLN A 90 -6.32 -0.26 -2.16
N ASP A 91 -6.97 -0.46 -3.29
CA ASP A 91 -7.71 0.60 -3.99
C ASP A 91 -9.06 0.94 -3.33
N GLN A 92 -9.43 0.24 -2.25
CA GLN A 92 -10.71 0.41 -1.55
C GLN A 92 -11.93 0.30 -2.48
N ALA A 93 -11.85 -0.60 -3.47
CA ALA A 93 -12.89 -0.83 -4.47
C ALA A 93 -13.89 -1.93 -4.09
N LEU A 94 -13.78 -2.49 -2.87
CA LEU A 94 -14.78 -3.42 -2.34
C LEU A 94 -16.04 -2.67 -1.87
N ALA A 95 -17.20 -3.31 -1.98
CA ALA A 95 -18.50 -2.74 -1.68
C ALA A 95 -18.77 -2.59 -0.16
N THR A 96 -17.97 -1.78 0.54
CA THR A 96 -18.19 -1.42 1.93
C THR A 96 -19.35 -0.42 2.08
N LYS A 97 -19.91 -0.26 3.29
CA LYS A 97 -20.93 0.78 3.54
C LYS A 97 -20.42 2.19 3.21
N TYR A 98 -19.15 2.49 3.49
CA TYR A 98 -18.57 3.78 3.10
C TYR A 98 -18.54 3.94 1.57
N TYR A 99 -18.13 2.91 0.83
CA TYR A 99 -18.14 2.93 -0.63
C TYR A 99 -19.56 3.10 -1.20
N LYS A 100 -20.52 2.30 -0.70
CA LYS A 100 -21.93 2.39 -1.10
C LYS A 100 -22.55 3.77 -0.82
N SER A 101 -22.14 4.41 0.28
CA SER A 101 -22.68 5.71 0.67
C SER A 101 -22.01 6.88 -0.02
N LYS A 102 -20.67 6.95 -0.02
CA LYS A 102 -19.91 8.11 -0.48
C LYS A 102 -19.49 8.04 -1.94
N ILE A 103 -19.43 6.85 -2.53
CA ILE A 103 -19.04 6.68 -3.94
C ILE A 103 -20.24 6.36 -4.80
N LEU A 104 -21.06 5.37 -4.42
CA LEU A 104 -22.23 4.97 -5.22
C LEU A 104 -23.49 5.80 -4.95
N GLY A 105 -23.59 6.46 -3.80
CA GLY A 105 -24.79 7.23 -3.42
C GLY A 105 -26.05 6.38 -3.17
N ILE A 106 -25.90 5.06 -2.94
CA ILE A 106 -27.02 4.11 -2.77
C ILE A 106 -27.48 4.05 -1.30
N SER A 107 -26.61 4.42 -0.35
CA SER A 107 -26.87 4.28 1.09
C SER A 107 -26.56 5.58 1.84
N ASN A 108 -27.35 5.89 2.87
CA ASN A 108 -27.14 7.10 3.67
C ASN A 108 -26.23 6.86 4.89
N ASP A 109 -26.08 5.61 5.34
CA ASP A 109 -25.27 5.26 6.51
C ASP A 109 -23.90 4.68 6.11
N PRO A 110 -22.79 5.41 6.32
CA PRO A 110 -21.45 4.89 6.11
C PRO A 110 -20.87 4.14 7.32
N LYS A 111 -21.57 4.07 8.47
CA LYS A 111 -21.02 3.54 9.73
C LYS A 111 -20.83 2.03 9.69
N TYR A 112 -19.77 1.55 10.34
CA TYR A 112 -19.45 0.14 10.41
C TYR A 112 -20.50 -0.66 11.20
N ARG A 113 -20.88 -1.83 10.67
CA ARG A 113 -21.94 -2.68 11.24
C ARG A 113 -21.68 -3.10 12.68
N LEU A 114 -20.42 -3.37 13.05
CA LEU A 114 -20.07 -3.82 14.41
C LEU A 114 -19.92 -2.67 15.39
N CYS A 115 -18.97 -1.75 15.15
CA CYS A 115 -18.66 -0.71 16.14
C CYS A 115 -19.63 0.48 16.09
N LYS A 116 -20.36 0.67 14.98
CA LYS A 116 -21.30 1.78 14.71
C LYS A 116 -20.76 3.21 14.91
N LYS A 117 -19.47 3.36 15.26
CA LYS A 117 -18.83 4.64 15.60
C LYS A 117 -18.10 5.25 14.41
N TYR A 118 -17.33 4.45 13.70
CA TYR A 118 -16.49 4.88 12.58
C TYR A 118 -17.06 4.43 11.24
N ASN A 119 -16.59 5.05 10.16
CA ASN A 119 -16.99 4.67 8.80
C ASN A 119 -16.45 3.29 8.43
N GLU A 120 -17.24 2.52 7.70
CA GLU A 120 -16.87 1.20 7.18
C GLU A 120 -15.93 1.32 5.97
N THR A 121 -14.68 1.68 6.22
CA THR A 121 -13.60 1.56 5.22
C THR A 121 -12.89 0.22 5.37
N LEU A 122 -12.16 -0.23 4.36
CA LEU A 122 -11.41 -1.48 4.43
C LEU A 122 -10.29 -1.42 5.47
N GLN A 123 -9.66 -0.26 5.63
CA GLN A 123 -8.68 -0.01 6.68
C GLN A 123 -9.31 -0.10 8.07
N HIS A 124 -10.51 0.48 8.27
CA HIS A 124 -11.22 0.34 9.54
C HIS A 124 -11.53 -1.12 9.86
N ILE A 125 -11.98 -1.91 8.88
CA ILE A 125 -12.28 -3.33 9.08
C ILE A 125 -11.02 -4.14 9.43
N VAL A 126 -9.88 -3.90 8.75
CA VAL A 126 -8.65 -4.68 8.98
C VAL A 126 -7.96 -4.33 10.30
N SER A 127 -7.88 -3.04 10.65
CA SER A 127 -7.02 -2.58 11.73
C SER A 127 -7.62 -1.47 12.61
N GLY A 128 -8.61 -0.72 12.11
CA GLY A 128 -9.13 0.45 12.84
C GLY A 128 -10.31 0.17 13.78
N CYS A 129 -10.96 -0.98 13.68
CA CYS A 129 -12.15 -1.28 14.47
C CYS A 129 -11.75 -1.70 15.89
N PRO A 130 -12.15 -1.00 16.96
CA PRO A 130 -11.73 -1.35 18.32
C PRO A 130 -12.20 -2.75 18.74
N ILE A 131 -13.35 -3.21 18.21
CA ILE A 131 -13.90 -4.54 18.50
C ILE A 131 -13.03 -5.64 17.86
N LEU A 132 -12.60 -5.45 16.61
CA LEU A 132 -11.77 -6.43 15.90
C LEU A 132 -10.28 -6.27 16.22
N ALA A 133 -9.84 -5.07 16.58
CA ALA A 133 -8.44 -4.75 16.77
C ALA A 133 -7.83 -5.54 17.95
N ALA A 134 -8.61 -5.70 19.02
CA ALA A 134 -8.16 -6.39 20.23
C ALA A 134 -7.81 -7.87 20.02
N LYS A 135 -8.46 -8.54 19.05
CA LYS A 135 -8.26 -9.96 18.77
C LYS A 135 -7.77 -10.19 17.35
N GLU A 136 -8.63 -10.00 16.36
CA GLU A 136 -8.36 -10.31 14.95
C GLU A 136 -7.10 -9.62 14.40
N TYR A 137 -6.96 -8.31 14.65
CA TYR A 137 -5.77 -7.59 14.23
C TYR A 137 -4.53 -8.06 14.97
N LEU A 138 -4.63 -8.24 16.29
CA LEU A 138 -3.54 -8.71 17.13
C LEU A 138 -3.06 -10.11 16.71
N ASP A 139 -3.96 -11.02 16.37
CA ASP A 139 -3.63 -12.36 15.90
C ASP A 139 -2.85 -12.32 14.57
N ARG A 140 -3.30 -11.50 13.60
CA ARG A 140 -2.56 -11.30 12.35
C ARG A 140 -1.19 -10.67 12.57
N HIS A 141 -1.13 -9.66 13.42
CA HIS A 141 0.10 -8.98 13.78
C HIS A 141 1.10 -9.96 14.41
N ASN A 142 0.65 -10.75 15.39
CA ASN A 142 1.47 -11.75 16.08
C ASN A 142 1.90 -12.88 15.16
N SER A 143 1.08 -13.27 14.18
CA SER A 143 1.47 -14.26 13.16
C SER A 143 2.63 -13.78 12.29
N VAL A 144 2.60 -12.52 11.84
CA VAL A 144 3.71 -11.91 11.09
C VAL A 144 4.96 -11.81 11.97
N ALA A 145 4.81 -11.34 13.22
CA ALA A 145 5.92 -11.26 14.16
C ALA A 145 6.53 -12.64 14.47
N SER A 146 5.69 -13.67 14.58
CA SER A 146 6.13 -15.06 14.78
C SER A 146 6.93 -15.59 13.59
N HIS A 147 6.45 -15.33 12.37
CA HIS A 147 7.20 -15.71 11.16
C HIS A 147 8.57 -15.03 11.11
N LEU A 148 8.65 -13.75 11.46
CA LEU A 148 9.91 -13.01 11.50
C LEU A 148 10.85 -13.58 12.57
N HIS A 149 10.35 -13.82 13.79
CA HIS A 149 11.14 -14.45 14.85
C HIS A 149 11.66 -15.83 14.42
N TRP A 150 10.82 -16.66 13.80
CA TRP A 150 11.22 -17.96 13.27
C TRP A 150 12.37 -17.85 12.26
N LYS A 151 12.29 -16.89 11.32
CA LYS A 151 13.35 -16.61 10.34
C LYS A 151 14.66 -16.16 11.00
N ILE A 152 14.58 -15.24 11.96
CA ILE A 152 15.77 -14.73 12.67
C ILE A 152 16.43 -15.85 13.46
N CYS A 153 15.67 -16.63 14.24
CA CYS A 153 16.23 -17.75 14.98
C CYS A 153 16.94 -18.76 14.06
N ARG A 154 16.34 -19.10 12.91
CA ARG A 154 16.99 -19.99 11.94
C ARG A 154 18.28 -19.41 11.36
N HIS A 155 18.37 -18.09 11.17
CA HIS A 155 19.59 -17.45 10.68
C HIS A 155 20.75 -17.61 11.67
N PHE A 156 20.47 -17.51 12.97
CA PHE A 156 21.44 -17.68 14.05
C PHE A 156 21.54 -19.12 14.58
N ASN A 157 21.04 -20.11 13.82
CA ASN A 157 21.05 -21.54 14.22
C ASN A 157 20.41 -21.83 15.59
N ILE A 158 19.48 -20.99 16.03
CA ILE A 158 18.71 -21.18 17.26
C ILE A 158 17.62 -22.22 16.99
N PRO A 159 17.44 -23.24 17.87
CA PRO A 159 16.42 -24.27 17.70
C PRO A 159 15.01 -23.68 17.52
N THR A 160 14.32 -24.12 16.47
CA THR A 160 12.94 -23.72 16.13
C THR A 160 12.17 -24.92 15.62
N HIS A 161 10.84 -24.81 15.58
CA HIS A 161 10.00 -25.81 14.93
C HIS A 161 10.25 -25.81 13.41
N ASP A 162 10.18 -26.99 12.75
CA ASP A 162 10.41 -27.10 11.30
C ASP A 162 9.44 -26.26 10.47
N LYS A 163 8.17 -26.31 10.87
CA LYS A 163 7.09 -25.54 10.24
C LYS A 163 6.91 -24.19 10.95
N TRP A 164 7.06 -23.09 10.21
CA TRP A 164 6.98 -21.73 10.74
C TRP A 164 5.66 -21.41 11.44
N TYR A 165 4.53 -21.97 10.98
CA TYR A 165 3.20 -21.69 11.53
C TYR A 165 2.93 -22.42 12.85
N LEU A 166 3.79 -23.36 13.26
CA LEU A 166 3.78 -24.00 14.57
C LEU A 166 4.80 -23.36 15.53
N HIS A 167 5.59 -22.39 15.05
CA HIS A 167 6.58 -21.71 15.86
C HIS A 167 5.92 -20.80 16.89
N GLN A 168 6.31 -20.97 18.16
CA GLN A 168 5.88 -20.12 19.26
C GLN A 168 7.05 -19.22 19.68
N PRO A 169 7.00 -17.90 19.43
CA PRO A 169 8.06 -16.99 19.79
C PRO A 169 8.23 -16.91 21.31
N LYS A 170 9.48 -17.04 21.78
CA LYS A 170 9.79 -16.78 23.18
C LYS A 170 9.88 -15.26 23.40
N PRO A 171 9.50 -14.73 24.58
CA PRO A 171 9.63 -13.31 24.87
C PRO A 171 11.07 -12.80 24.75
N VAL A 172 12.03 -13.63 25.19
CA VAL A 172 13.46 -13.36 25.09
C VAL A 172 14.16 -14.65 24.69
N VAL A 173 15.05 -14.54 23.70
CA VAL A 173 16.03 -15.58 23.36
C VAL A 173 17.39 -14.93 23.45
N ASP A 174 18.21 -15.45 24.36
CA ASP A 174 19.54 -14.91 24.60
C ASP A 174 20.60 -15.96 24.27
N THR A 175 21.57 -15.54 23.48
CA THR A 175 22.71 -16.35 23.04
C THR A 175 23.96 -15.48 23.10
N PRO A 176 25.17 -16.06 23.12
CA PRO A 176 26.40 -15.25 23.11
C PRO A 176 26.54 -14.32 21.90
N GLU A 177 25.87 -14.62 20.78
CA GLU A 177 25.95 -13.84 19.53
C GLU A 177 24.81 -12.81 19.41
N VAL A 178 23.60 -13.17 19.82
CA VAL A 178 22.41 -12.34 19.63
C VAL A 178 21.40 -12.47 20.77
N THR A 179 20.79 -11.34 21.13
CA THR A 179 19.59 -11.28 21.96
C THR A 179 18.39 -10.88 21.12
N ILE A 180 17.39 -11.75 21.03
CA ILE A 180 16.13 -11.53 20.32
C ILE A 180 15.05 -11.23 21.36
N ILE A 181 14.41 -10.07 21.25
CA ILE A 181 13.39 -9.60 22.19
C ILE A 181 12.07 -9.40 21.46
N MET A 182 10.99 -10.01 21.96
CA MET A 182 9.63 -9.93 21.42
C MET A 182 8.68 -9.25 22.41
N ASN A 183 7.68 -8.52 21.87
CA ASN A 183 6.60 -7.89 22.63
C ASN A 183 7.08 -7.07 23.84
N HIS A 184 8.25 -6.44 23.72
CA HIS A 184 8.82 -5.64 24.80
C HIS A 184 8.56 -4.15 24.56
N ARG A 185 8.33 -3.42 25.65
CA ARG A 185 8.10 -1.99 25.59
C ARG A 185 9.41 -1.28 25.27
N ILE A 186 9.50 -0.67 24.10
CA ILE A 186 10.64 0.19 23.75
C ILE A 186 10.45 1.53 24.47
N ILE A 187 11.34 1.84 25.42
CA ILE A 187 11.37 3.15 26.08
C ILE A 187 12.30 4.05 25.28
N THR A 188 11.74 4.79 24.32
CA THR A 188 12.48 5.84 23.60
C THR A 188 12.49 7.11 24.45
N SER A 189 13.34 7.18 25.47
CA SER A 189 13.48 8.41 26.25
C SER A 189 14.36 9.41 25.52
N LEU A 190 13.76 10.52 25.03
CA LEU A 190 14.49 11.77 24.78
C LEU A 190 14.64 12.54 26.11
N ARG A 191 15.16 11.89 27.16
CA ARG A 191 15.62 12.65 28.32
C ARG A 191 17.02 13.15 27.97
N LYS A 192 17.11 14.35 27.39
CA LYS A 192 18.35 15.13 27.47
C LYS A 192 18.70 15.19 28.96
N LYS A 193 19.78 14.52 29.37
CA LYS A 193 20.30 14.68 30.74
C LYS A 193 20.51 16.19 30.95
N PRO A 194 20.01 16.79 32.04
CA PRO A 194 20.38 18.17 32.35
C PRO A 194 21.91 18.22 32.43
N LYS A 195 22.52 19.16 31.72
CA LYS A 195 23.95 19.45 31.87
C LYS A 195 24.15 19.84 33.33
N ARG A 196 24.98 19.07 34.03
CA ARG A 196 25.53 19.47 35.33
C ARG A 196 26.50 20.63 35.12
#